data_AF-A0A8J8DU30-F1
#
_entry.id   AF-A0A8J8DU30-F1
#
_cell.length_a   1.000
_cell.length_b   1.000
_cell.length_c   1.000
_cell.angle_alpha   90.00
_cell.angle_beta   90.00
_cell.angle_gamma   90.00
#
_symmetry.space_group_name_H-M   'P 1'
#
loop_
_entity.id
_entity.type
_entity.pdbx_description
1 polymer ?
#
loop_
_entity_poly.entity_id
_entity_poly.type
_entity_poly.pdbx_seq_one_letter_code
_entity_poly.pdbx_strand_id
1 'polypeptide(L)'
;MEKMPRLYVEAPAEECIKDGKVTRDCVIIQGSVEVWLRKDEGVPDFVEAEKAKFLAKEVYDRFYMYVDGTEGRMLADAVLILPDGRTRIYLKKGDELLILPVEGYTKTIIANVGNRVRRGDAFAAVTTKKGEVHYLKPPKTGTVVFIDEITNRPHYVYYILPEE
;
A
#
# COMPACT_ATOMS: atom_id res chain seq x y z
N MET A 1 15.15 0.07 -13.25
CA MET A 1 13.79 -0.13 -12.73
C MET A 1 13.85 0.05 -11.23
N GLU A 2 13.14 1.02 -10.67
CA GLU A 2 12.94 1.07 -9.22
C GLU A 2 12.22 -0.21 -8.79
N LYS A 3 12.64 -0.80 -7.67
CA LYS A 3 11.94 -1.95 -7.11
C LYS A 3 10.59 -1.47 -6.61
N MET A 4 9.52 -2.18 -6.92
CA MET A 4 8.21 -1.87 -6.35
C MET A 4 8.16 -2.30 -4.88
N PRO A 5 7.34 -1.64 -4.05
CA PRO A 5 7.03 -2.14 -2.72
C PRO A 5 6.45 -3.55 -2.77
N ARG A 6 6.62 -4.30 -1.68
CA ARG A 6 5.94 -5.59 -1.49
C ARG A 6 4.68 -5.35 -0.68
N LEU A 7 3.56 -5.87 -1.17
CA LEU A 7 2.26 -5.80 -0.51
C LEU A 7 1.95 -7.15 0.14
N TYR A 8 1.54 -7.11 1.40
CA TYR A 8 0.96 -8.24 2.12
C TYR A 8 -0.41 -7.80 2.63
N VAL A 9 -1.45 -8.60 2.40
CA VAL A 9 -2.83 -8.26 2.77
C VAL A 9 -3.44 -9.38 3.59
N GLU A 10 -4.27 -9.01 4.56
CA GLU A 10 -5.05 -9.94 5.38
C GLU A 10 -5.73 -11.02 4.52
N ALA A 11 -5.49 -12.27 4.88
CA ALA A 11 -6.01 -13.44 4.19
C ALA A 11 -6.43 -14.50 5.21
N PRO A 12 -7.34 -15.41 4.85
CA PRO A 12 -7.63 -16.60 5.65
C PRO A 12 -6.39 -17.46 5.89
N ALA A 13 -6.33 -18.15 7.02
CA ALA A 13 -5.20 -19.00 7.39
C ALA A 13 -4.95 -20.10 6.36
N GLU A 14 -6.02 -20.64 5.76
CA GLU A 14 -6.00 -21.73 4.78
C GLU A 14 -5.37 -21.29 3.45
N GLU A 15 -5.41 -19.99 3.14
CA GLU A 15 -4.74 -19.44 1.97
C GLU A 15 -3.23 -19.25 2.19
N CYS A 16 -2.79 -19.18 3.45
CA CYS A 16 -1.38 -19.04 3.81
C CYS A 16 -0.75 -20.38 4.20
N ILE A 17 -1.45 -21.26 4.91
CA ILE A 17 -0.90 -22.51 5.47
C ILE A 17 -1.55 -23.72 4.83
N LYS A 18 -0.73 -24.67 4.39
CA LYS A 18 -1.14 -26.00 3.98
C LYS A 18 -0.09 -27.03 4.42
N ASP A 19 -0.54 -28.10 5.06
CA ASP A 19 0.32 -29.20 5.52
C ASP A 19 1.50 -28.72 6.41
N GLY A 20 1.25 -27.74 7.28
CA GLY A 20 2.26 -27.16 8.20
C GLY A 20 3.28 -26.23 7.54
N LYS A 21 3.11 -25.92 6.26
CA LYS A 21 3.99 -25.03 5.48
C LYS A 21 3.22 -23.88 4.88
N VAL A 22 3.92 -22.79 4.54
CA VAL A 22 3.28 -21.70 3.83
C VAL A 22 3.20 -21.94 2.32
N THR A 23 2.04 -21.68 1.73
CA THR A 23 1.75 -21.89 0.29
C THR A 23 2.30 -20.78 -0.61
N ARG A 24 2.53 -19.60 -0.01
CA ARG A 24 3.11 -18.39 -0.60
C ARG A 24 3.81 -17.58 0.50
N ASP A 25 4.52 -16.53 0.12
CA ASP A 25 5.12 -15.63 1.11
C ASP A 25 4.01 -15.05 2.02
N CYS A 26 4.13 -15.25 3.32
CA CYS A 26 3.13 -14.81 4.30
C CYS A 26 3.79 -14.14 5.51
N VAL A 27 3.03 -13.25 6.15
CA VAL A 27 3.33 -12.69 7.46
C VAL A 27 2.30 -13.20 8.43
N ILE A 28 2.76 -13.80 9.52
CA ILE A 28 1.91 -14.25 10.62
C ILE A 28 2.13 -13.28 11.77
N ILE A 29 1.06 -12.66 12.25
CA ILE A 29 1.09 -11.71 13.37
C ILE A 29 0.31 -12.32 14.53
N GLN A 30 1.00 -12.60 15.64
CA GLN A 30 0.39 -13.13 16.86
C GLN A 30 0.86 -12.30 18.06
N GLY A 31 -0.03 -11.46 18.59
CA GLY A 31 0.32 -10.51 19.64
C GLY A 31 1.39 -9.52 19.16
N SER A 32 2.56 -9.55 19.81
CA SER A 32 3.73 -8.71 19.47
C SER A 32 4.74 -9.41 18.55
N VAL A 33 4.47 -10.63 18.09
CA VAL A 33 5.39 -11.42 17.27
C VAL A 33 4.95 -11.38 15.82
N GLU A 34 5.90 -11.08 14.93
CA GLU A 34 5.76 -11.19 13.48
C GLU A 34 6.66 -12.30 12.95
N VAL A 35 6.09 -13.26 12.22
CA VAL A 35 6.83 -14.32 11.54
C VAL A 35 6.71 -14.11 10.03
N TRP A 36 7.85 -13.86 9.38
CA TRP A 36 7.94 -13.61 7.95
C TRP A 36 8.41 -14.88 7.25
N LEU A 37 7.50 -15.57 6.58
CA LEU A 37 7.77 -16.87 5.96
C LEU A 37 7.74 -16.73 4.44
N ARG A 38 8.71 -17.36 3.77
CA ARG A 38 8.71 -17.55 2.32
C ARG A 38 7.98 -18.83 1.97
N LYS A 39 7.45 -18.88 0.74
CA LYS A 39 6.85 -20.10 0.20
C LYS A 39 7.66 -21.36 0.55
N ASP A 40 6.95 -22.41 0.98
CA ASP A 40 7.46 -23.73 1.38
C ASP A 40 8.22 -23.79 2.72
N GLU A 41 8.36 -22.66 3.44
CA GLU A 41 8.88 -22.64 4.81
C GLU A 41 7.86 -23.21 5.81
N GLY A 42 8.38 -23.87 6.87
CA GLY A 42 7.56 -24.43 7.94
C GLY A 42 7.03 -23.35 8.87
N VAL A 43 5.78 -23.51 9.30
CA VAL A 43 5.17 -22.65 10.32
C VAL A 43 5.73 -23.04 11.69
N PRO A 44 6.26 -22.10 12.50
CA PRO A 44 6.76 -22.42 13.83
C PRO A 44 5.68 -22.98 14.76
N ASP A 45 6.04 -23.94 15.61
CA ASP A 45 5.10 -24.68 16.50
C ASP A 45 4.32 -23.79 17.50
N PHE A 46 4.85 -22.60 17.81
CA PHE A 46 4.20 -21.66 18.73
C PHE A 46 3.05 -20.86 18.07
N VAL A 47 2.91 -20.94 16.75
CA VAL A 47 1.86 -20.23 16.01
C VAL A 47 0.53 -20.97 16.21
N GLU A 48 -0.41 -20.29 16.83
CA GLU A 48 -1.78 -20.76 17.02
C GLU A 48 -2.66 -20.10 15.95
N ALA A 49 -3.07 -20.84 14.92
CA ALA A 49 -3.79 -20.29 13.77
C ALA A 49 -5.08 -19.54 14.15
N GLU A 50 -5.75 -19.97 15.21
CA GLU A 50 -6.99 -19.34 15.72
C GLU A 50 -6.75 -17.98 16.39
N LYS A 51 -5.52 -17.68 16.82
CA LYS A 51 -5.13 -16.44 17.51
C LYS A 51 -4.24 -15.54 16.67
N ALA A 52 -3.84 -16.00 15.49
CA ALA A 52 -2.94 -15.30 14.60
C ALA A 52 -3.70 -14.61 13.48
N LYS A 53 -3.16 -13.47 13.04
CA LYS A 53 -3.56 -12.81 11.80
C LYS A 53 -2.58 -13.21 10.70
N PHE A 54 -3.12 -13.54 9.53
CA PHE A 54 -2.34 -13.94 8.36
C PHE A 54 -2.42 -12.86 7.30
N LEU A 55 -1.26 -12.46 6.78
CA LEU A 55 -1.19 -11.57 5.63
C LEU A 55 -0.43 -12.26 4.52
N ALA A 56 -1.09 -12.49 3.39
CA ALA A 56 -0.48 -13.12 2.23
C ALA A 56 0.11 -12.08 1.28
N LYS A 57 1.23 -12.42 0.65
CA LYS A 57 1.81 -11.57 -0.39
C LYS A 57 0.89 -11.45 -1.60
N GLU A 58 0.68 -10.22 -2.03
CA GLU A 58 -0.16 -9.85 -3.15
C GLU A 58 0.61 -9.02 -4.19
N VAL A 59 0.01 -8.87 -5.37
CA VAL A 59 0.56 -8.01 -6.42
C VAL A 59 0.36 -6.55 -6.00
N TYR A 60 1.46 -5.80 -5.88
CA TYR A 60 1.43 -4.40 -5.45
C TYR A 60 0.46 -3.54 -6.26
N ASP A 61 0.45 -3.69 -7.59
CA ASP A 61 -0.44 -2.93 -8.50
C ASP A 61 -1.93 -3.21 -8.27
N ARG A 62 -2.30 -4.19 -7.45
CA ARG A 62 -3.69 -4.49 -7.06
C ARG A 62 -4.08 -3.86 -5.71
N PHE A 63 -3.25 -2.99 -5.13
CA PHE A 63 -3.55 -2.35 -3.84
C PHE A 63 -4.94 -1.68 -3.82
N TYR A 64 -5.35 -1.04 -4.92
CA TYR A 64 -6.66 -0.39 -5.04
C TYR A 64 -7.85 -1.34 -4.79
N MET A 65 -7.68 -2.65 -4.94
CA MET A 65 -8.74 -3.64 -4.66
C MET A 65 -9.05 -3.77 -3.16
N TYR A 66 -8.14 -3.29 -2.30
CA TYR A 66 -8.26 -3.36 -0.84
C TYR A 66 -8.63 -2.02 -0.21
N VAL A 67 -9.05 -1.05 -1.03
CA VAL A 67 -9.51 0.27 -0.61
C VAL A 67 -10.93 0.49 -1.12
N ASP A 68 -11.82 0.96 -0.25
CA ASP A 68 -13.09 1.51 -0.67
C ASP A 68 -12.84 2.81 -1.43
N GLY A 69 -13.01 2.79 -2.75
CA GLY A 69 -12.79 3.96 -3.60
C GLY A 69 -13.78 5.11 -3.37
N THR A 70 -14.90 4.86 -2.69
CA THR A 70 -15.93 5.88 -2.38
C THR A 70 -15.65 6.54 -1.04
N GLU A 71 -15.39 5.73 0.00
CA GLU A 71 -15.14 6.24 1.36
C GLU A 71 -13.67 6.57 1.61
N GLY A 72 -12.77 6.09 0.77
CA GLY A 72 -11.33 6.19 0.98
C GLY A 72 -10.90 5.41 2.22
N ARG A 73 -11.36 4.16 2.40
CA ARG A 73 -11.06 3.38 3.60
C ARG A 73 -10.45 2.03 3.28
N MET A 74 -9.49 1.58 4.09
CA MET A 74 -8.92 0.24 3.97
C MET A 74 -9.98 -0.84 4.27
N LEU A 75 -10.13 -1.82 3.38
CA LEU A 75 -11.08 -2.94 3.50
C LEU A 75 -10.53 -4.11 4.32
N ALA A 76 -9.20 -4.19 4.42
CA ALA A 76 -8.44 -5.25 5.07
C ALA A 76 -7.15 -4.67 5.65
N ASP A 77 -6.57 -5.36 6.64
CA ASP A 77 -5.22 -5.01 7.09
C ASP A 77 -4.19 -5.28 5.99
N ALA A 78 -3.20 -4.39 5.85
CA ALA A 78 -2.14 -4.53 4.87
C ALA A 78 -0.79 -4.06 5.42
N VAL A 79 0.27 -4.71 4.96
CA VAL A 79 1.65 -4.29 5.20
C VAL A 79 2.33 -4.04 3.87
N LEU A 80 2.82 -2.81 3.71
CA LEU A 80 3.69 -2.42 2.61
C LEU A 80 5.13 -2.42 3.09
N ILE A 81 5.98 -3.21 2.44
CA ILE A 81 7.43 -3.10 2.60
C ILE A 81 7.98 -2.29 1.44
N LEU A 82 8.58 -1.15 1.77
CA LEU A 82 9.14 -0.24 0.77
C LEU A 82 10.35 -0.86 0.04
N PRO A 83 10.79 -0.27 -1.09
CA PRO A 83 11.86 -0.82 -1.93
C PRO A 83 13.21 -0.97 -1.21
N ASP A 84 13.43 -0.24 -0.12
CA ASP A 84 14.60 -0.35 0.75
C ASP A 84 14.64 -1.68 1.54
N GLY A 85 13.52 -2.41 1.58
CA GLY A 85 13.34 -3.68 2.26
C GLY A 85 13.27 -3.59 3.79
N ARG A 86 13.35 -2.37 4.35
CA ARG A 86 13.44 -2.12 5.80
C ARG A 86 12.26 -1.32 6.30
N THR A 87 11.84 -0.31 5.55
CA THR A 87 10.72 0.54 5.93
C THR A 87 9.41 -0.18 5.66
N ARG A 88 8.52 -0.12 6.64
CA ARG A 88 7.22 -0.78 6.60
C ARG A 88 6.12 0.23 6.91
N ILE A 89 5.03 0.15 6.18
CA ILE A 89 3.81 0.90 6.47
C ILE A 89 2.74 -0.13 6.80
N TYR A 90 2.20 -0.05 8.01
CA TYR A 90 1.08 -0.86 8.45
C TYR A 90 -0.21 -0.07 8.25
N LEU A 91 -1.13 -0.63 7.49
CA LEU A 91 -2.45 -0.08 7.24
C LEU A 91 -3.47 -1.01 7.89
N LYS A 92 -4.25 -0.49 8.83
CA LYS A 92 -5.33 -1.25 9.46
C LYS A 92 -6.59 -1.13 8.62
N LYS A 93 -7.42 -2.17 8.68
CA LYS A 93 -8.79 -2.12 8.21
C LYS A 93 -9.51 -0.94 8.87
N GLY A 94 -10.17 -0.13 8.04
CA GLY A 94 -10.86 1.09 8.46
C GLY A 94 -9.99 2.35 8.48
N ASP A 95 -8.67 2.26 8.28
CA ASP A 95 -7.82 3.45 8.11
C ASP A 95 -8.34 4.29 6.93
N GLU A 96 -8.48 5.59 7.16
CA GLU A 96 -8.91 6.55 6.13
C GLU A 96 -7.71 6.98 5.29
N LEU A 97 -7.88 6.97 3.98
CA LEU A 97 -6.92 7.38 2.97
C LEU A 97 -7.49 8.54 2.17
N LEU A 98 -6.64 9.54 1.91
CA LEU A 98 -6.93 10.53 0.89
C LEU A 98 -6.69 9.92 -0.48
N ILE A 99 -7.72 9.89 -1.32
CA ILE A 99 -7.65 9.47 -2.71
C ILE A 99 -7.62 10.73 -3.58
N LEU A 100 -6.44 11.07 -4.11
CA LEU A 100 -6.21 12.29 -4.87
C LEU A 100 -5.88 11.98 -6.33
N PRO A 101 -6.81 12.20 -7.26
CA PRO A 101 -6.53 12.02 -8.69
C PRO A 101 -5.63 13.14 -9.23
N VAL A 102 -4.69 12.76 -10.07
CA VAL A 102 -3.77 13.65 -10.79
C VAL A 102 -4.10 13.54 -12.28
N GLU A 103 -4.94 14.46 -12.73
CA GLU A 103 -5.45 14.48 -14.10
C GLU A 103 -4.91 15.67 -14.90
N GLY A 104 -4.61 15.45 -16.18
CA GLY A 104 -4.23 16.53 -17.09
C GLY A 104 -3.54 16.07 -18.37
N TYR A 105 -2.70 16.91 -18.97
CA TYR A 105 -1.97 16.57 -20.19
C TYR A 105 -0.63 15.89 -19.90
N THR A 106 0.36 16.64 -19.41
CA THR A 106 1.64 16.08 -18.91
C THR A 106 1.63 16.10 -17.38
N LYS A 107 2.25 15.10 -16.74
CA LYS A 107 2.23 14.94 -15.28
C LYS A 107 3.63 14.69 -14.79
N THR A 108 3.91 15.26 -13.63
CA THR A 108 5.18 15.10 -12.94
C THR A 108 4.88 14.61 -11.54
N ILE A 109 5.35 13.39 -11.24
CA ILE A 109 5.37 12.82 -9.89
C ILE A 109 6.47 13.58 -9.13
N ILE A 110 6.10 14.19 -8.00
CA ILE A 110 7.06 14.89 -7.12
C ILE A 110 7.32 14.05 -5.87
N ALA A 111 6.28 13.45 -5.30
CA ALA A 111 6.37 12.57 -4.15
C ALA A 111 6.16 11.11 -4.57
N ASN A 112 7.06 10.23 -4.15
CA ASN A 112 6.98 8.79 -4.36
C ASN A 112 6.36 8.07 -3.15
N VAL A 113 6.02 6.79 -3.34
CA VAL A 113 5.53 5.90 -2.27
C VAL A 113 6.52 5.88 -1.10
N GLY A 114 5.99 6.01 0.11
CA GLY A 114 6.75 6.15 1.35
C GLY A 114 7.23 7.57 1.66
N ASN A 115 7.06 8.54 0.75
CA ASN A 115 7.35 9.93 1.07
C ASN A 115 6.25 10.53 1.94
N ARG A 116 6.67 11.28 2.95
CA ARG A 116 5.81 12.16 3.72
C ARG A 116 5.54 13.44 2.93
N VAL A 117 4.28 13.79 2.74
CA VAL A 117 3.83 15.02 2.09
C VAL A 117 3.17 15.93 3.11
N ARG A 118 3.49 17.22 3.08
CA ARG A 118 2.93 18.21 4.02
C ARG A 118 1.79 18.96 3.36
N ARG A 119 0.81 19.37 4.16
CA ARG A 119 -0.25 20.27 3.71
C ARG A 119 0.37 21.52 3.09
N GLY A 120 0.00 21.80 1.84
CA GLY A 120 0.47 22.98 1.10
C GLY A 120 1.74 22.78 0.25
N ASP A 121 2.49 21.70 0.48
CA ASP A 121 3.61 21.29 -0.37
C ASP A 121 3.11 20.51 -1.58
N ALA A 122 3.78 20.67 -2.73
CA ALA A 122 3.35 20.00 -3.95
C ALA A 122 3.75 18.51 -3.91
N PHE A 123 2.79 17.62 -4.16
CA PHE A 123 3.05 16.17 -4.30
C PHE A 123 3.07 15.71 -5.76
N ALA A 124 2.45 16.49 -6.64
CA ALA A 124 2.46 16.29 -8.09
C ALA A 124 2.30 17.63 -8.81
N ALA A 125 2.64 17.65 -10.10
CA ALA A 125 2.34 18.77 -10.97
C ALA A 125 1.70 18.28 -12.28
N VAL A 126 0.84 19.14 -12.82
CA VAL A 126 0.15 18.92 -14.09
C VAL A 126 0.47 20.08 -15.02
N THR A 127 0.98 19.79 -16.21
CA THR A 127 1.20 20.78 -17.27
C THR A 127 0.06 20.69 -18.28
N THR A 128 -0.59 21.81 -18.57
CA THR A 128 -1.66 21.90 -19.58
C THR A 128 -1.10 21.84 -21.00
N LYS A 129 -1.96 21.66 -22.00
CA LYS A 129 -1.55 21.74 -23.42
C LYS A 129 -0.94 23.09 -23.81
N LYS A 130 -1.21 24.15 -23.05
CA LYS A 130 -0.69 25.51 -23.26
C LYS A 130 0.62 25.77 -22.51
N GLY A 131 1.13 24.78 -21.78
CA GLY A 131 2.38 24.91 -21.00
C GLY A 131 2.21 25.49 -19.60
N GLU A 132 0.97 25.75 -19.13
CA GLU A 132 0.72 26.21 -17.77
C GLU A 132 0.93 25.06 -16.78
N VAL A 133 1.63 25.31 -15.67
CA VAL A 133 1.92 24.30 -14.65
C VAL A 133 1.06 24.53 -13.42
N HIS A 134 0.29 23.53 -13.04
CA HIS A 134 -0.51 23.50 -11.83
C HIS A 134 0.08 22.51 -10.83
N TYR A 135 0.42 22.99 -9.64
CA TYR A 135 0.90 22.14 -8.55
C TYR A 135 -0.28 21.64 -7.73
N LEU A 136 -0.32 20.32 -7.51
CA LEU A 136 -1.29 19.67 -6.64
C LEU A 136 -0.71 19.54 -5.24
N LYS A 137 -1.51 19.94 -4.25
CA LYS A 137 -1.12 20.02 -2.83
C LYS A 137 -2.10 19.17 -2.03
N PRO A 138 -1.64 18.36 -1.06
CA PRO A 138 -2.55 17.53 -0.30
C PRO A 138 -3.34 18.40 0.69
N PRO A 139 -4.62 18.10 0.96
CA PRO A 139 -5.43 18.85 1.91
C PRO A 139 -5.00 18.65 3.37
N LYS A 140 -4.35 17.52 3.68
CA LYS A 140 -3.74 17.20 4.98
C LYS A 140 -2.31 16.71 4.80
N THR A 141 -1.52 16.78 5.85
CA THR A 141 -0.20 16.11 5.91
C THR A 141 -0.41 14.61 5.98
N GLY A 142 0.47 13.82 5.37
CA GLY A 142 0.35 12.37 5.36
C GLY A 142 1.52 11.68 4.68
N THR A 143 1.43 10.36 4.55
CA THR A 143 2.41 9.53 3.85
C THR A 143 1.78 8.92 2.61
N VAL A 144 2.45 9.01 1.46
CA VAL A 144 2.00 8.35 0.22
C VAL A 144 2.16 6.84 0.38
N VAL A 145 1.07 6.08 0.33
CA VAL A 145 1.09 4.62 0.51
C VAL A 145 0.96 3.86 -0.81
N PHE A 146 0.31 4.45 -1.81
CA PHE A 146 0.15 3.85 -3.13
C PHE A 146 -0.02 4.94 -4.19
N ILE A 147 0.45 4.66 -5.40
CA ILE A 147 0.22 5.47 -6.60
C ILE A 147 -0.25 4.50 -7.67
N ASP A 148 -1.52 4.64 -8.08
CA ASP A 148 -2.10 3.85 -9.15
C ASP A 148 -1.88 4.55 -10.49
N GLU A 149 -1.57 3.81 -11.56
CA GLU A 149 -1.47 4.31 -12.92
C GLU A 149 -2.59 3.74 -13.78
N ILE A 150 -3.53 4.59 -14.18
CA ILE A 150 -4.66 4.17 -15.00
C ILE A 150 -4.20 4.10 -16.47
N THR A 151 -4.33 2.94 -17.10
CA THR A 151 -3.72 2.65 -18.41
C THR A 151 -4.31 3.39 -19.61
N ASN A 152 -5.52 3.93 -19.52
CA ASN A 152 -6.20 4.53 -20.68
C ASN A 152 -5.69 5.94 -21.06
N ARG A 153 -5.01 6.63 -20.14
CA ARG A 153 -4.34 7.94 -20.27
C ARG A 153 -3.43 8.07 -19.04
N PRO A 154 -2.27 8.75 -19.05
CA PRO A 154 -1.39 8.79 -17.88
C PRO A 154 -2.07 9.57 -16.74
N HIS A 155 -2.95 8.94 -15.98
CA HIS A 155 -3.62 9.48 -14.81
C HIS A 155 -3.07 8.70 -13.63
N TYR A 156 -2.63 9.45 -12.63
CA TYR A 156 -2.19 8.85 -11.38
C TYR A 156 -3.26 9.07 -10.33
N VAL A 157 -3.47 8.09 -9.47
CA VAL A 157 -4.28 8.26 -8.27
C VAL A 157 -3.38 8.03 -7.07
N TYR A 158 -3.23 9.07 -6.24
CA TYR A 158 -2.46 8.99 -5.02
C TYR A 158 -3.36 8.53 -3.88
N TYR A 159 -2.87 7.56 -3.13
CA TYR A 159 -3.45 7.12 -1.88
C TYR A 159 -2.51 7.58 -0.76
N ILE A 160 -2.98 8.44 0.12
CA ILE A 160 -2.19 9.05 1.18
C ILE A 160 -2.83 8.71 2.52
N LEU A 161 -2.08 8.07 3.40
CA LEU A 161 -2.46 7.91 4.80
C LEU A 161 -2.23 9.25 5.52
N PRO A 162 -3.28 9.98 5.93
CA PRO A 162 -3.12 11.24 6.64
C PRO A 162 -2.49 11.01 8.02
N GLU A 163 -1.68 11.98 8.45
CA GLU A 163 -1.29 12.12 9.85
C GLU A 163 -2.44 12.83 10.61
N GLU A 164 -2.67 12.46 11.87
CA GLU A 164 -3.66 13.13 12.74
C GLU A 164 -3.41 14.65 12.84
#